data_AF-A0A0F3QB54-F1
#
_entry.id   AF-A0A0F3QB54-F1
#
_cell.length_a   1.000
_cell.length_b   1.000
_cell.length_c   1.000
_cell.angle_alpha   90.00
_cell.angle_beta   90.00
_cell.angle_gamma   90.00
#
_symmetry.space_group_name_H-M   'P 1'
#
loop_
_entity.id
_entity.type
_entity.pdbx_description
1 polymer ?
#
loop_
_entity_poly.entity_id
_entity_poly.type
_entity_poly.pdbx_seq_one_letter_code
_entity_poly.pdbx_strand_id
1 'polypeptide(L)'
;MAVKNGGKALIDVISIPAEKCVERAYERGKEEGRLVPREYNINANINVPKNFHDIMSKYTGKNIEYKIVDNDVERGKKPILIEQGNLKEKKVEIHDKTRLDEFLRKQNLNPKAQNPQELYSEDYSQKTSTYKFNDSNLGIKVSYTKVSDEAQMIKEQLRTRSTSDGLTDSNKNVTVKKNNQIGR
;
A
#
# COMPACT_ATOMS: atom_id res chain seq x y z
N MET A 1 16.66 6.81 23.52
CA MET A 1 17.01 6.38 24.89
C MET A 1 17.25 4.87 25.01
N ALA A 2 16.49 3.98 24.36
CA ALA A 2 16.73 2.53 24.42
C ALA A 2 18.09 2.07 23.84
N VAL A 3 18.42 2.48 22.60
CA VAL A 3 19.63 2.03 21.88
C VAL A 3 20.93 2.55 22.51
N LYS A 4 20.92 3.75 23.10
CA LYS A 4 22.10 4.34 23.77
C LYS A 4 22.54 3.54 25.00
N ASN A 5 21.61 2.80 25.62
CA ASN A 5 21.84 1.98 26.81
C ASN A 5 22.00 0.49 26.47
N GLY A 6 22.33 0.16 25.21
CA GLY A 6 22.49 -1.24 24.76
C GLY A 6 21.18 -1.98 24.44
N GLY A 7 20.02 -1.34 24.61
CA GLY A 7 18.71 -1.92 24.33
C GLY A 7 18.44 -2.11 22.83
N LYS A 8 17.45 -2.94 22.53
CA LYS A 8 16.90 -3.15 21.17
C LYS A 8 15.68 -2.24 20.97
N ALA A 9 15.60 -1.56 19.84
CA ALA A 9 14.38 -0.88 19.43
C ALA A 9 13.63 -1.71 18.39
N LEU A 10 12.32 -1.89 18.58
CA LEU A 10 11.41 -2.49 17.62
C LEU A 10 10.45 -1.39 17.14
N ILE A 11 10.34 -1.23 15.82
CA ILE A 11 9.54 -0.16 15.21
C ILE A 11 8.55 -0.78 14.23
N ASP A 12 7.26 -0.68 14.53
CA ASP A 12 6.20 -1.09 13.60
C ASP A 12 5.57 0.15 12.95
N VAL A 13 5.71 0.25 11.63
CA VAL A 13 5.06 1.27 10.80
C VAL A 13 3.80 0.67 10.21
N ILE A 14 2.66 1.20 10.63
CA ILE A 14 1.35 0.74 10.17
C ILE A 14 0.86 1.68 9.07
N SER A 15 0.66 1.14 7.87
CA SER A 15 0.12 1.85 6.71
C SER A 15 -1.35 1.49 6.51
N ILE A 16 -2.20 2.50 6.34
CA ILE A 16 -3.58 2.36 5.83
C ILE A 16 -3.89 3.52 4.87
N PRO A 17 -4.87 3.42 3.96
CA PRO A 17 -5.28 4.54 3.11
C PRO A 17 -5.60 5.81 3.91
N ALA A 18 -5.21 6.97 3.39
CA ALA A 18 -5.25 8.23 4.14
C ALA A 18 -6.70 8.64 4.47
N GLU A 19 -7.63 8.42 3.55
CA GLU A 19 -9.06 8.67 3.73
C GLU A 19 -9.65 7.84 4.87
N LYS A 20 -9.32 6.53 4.93
CA LYS A 20 -9.74 5.65 6.03
C LYS A 20 -9.13 6.08 7.36
N CYS A 21 -7.90 6.60 7.33
CA CYS A 21 -7.22 7.15 8.50
C CYS A 21 -7.98 8.36 9.08
N VAL A 22 -8.37 9.30 8.21
CA VAL A 22 -9.14 10.49 8.58
C VAL A 22 -10.52 10.10 9.11
N GLU A 23 -11.23 9.23 8.39
CA GLU A 23 -12.57 8.76 8.76
C GLU A 23 -12.55 8.08 10.14
N ARG A 24 -11.66 7.11 10.36
CA ARG A 24 -11.52 6.43 11.66
C ARG A 24 -11.18 7.39 12.80
N ALA A 25 -10.32 8.39 12.54
CA ALA A 25 -9.97 9.38 13.55
C ALA A 25 -11.16 10.28 13.92
N TYR A 26 -12.01 10.62 12.94
CA TYR A 26 -13.24 11.38 13.15
C TYR A 26 -14.27 10.57 13.94
N GLU A 27 -14.54 9.32 13.53
CA GLU A 27 -15.47 8.42 14.22
C GLU A 27 -15.07 8.22 15.69
N ARG A 28 -13.81 7.88 15.95
CA ARG A 28 -13.28 7.76 17.31
C ARG A 28 -13.39 9.07 18.09
N GLY A 29 -13.16 10.20 17.44
CA GLY A 29 -13.25 11.51 18.10
C GLY A 29 -14.68 11.85 18.53
N LYS A 30 -15.71 11.39 17.80
CA LYS A 30 -17.11 11.49 18.22
C LYS A 30 -17.41 10.62 19.44
N GLU A 31 -16.85 9.40 19.48
CA GLU A 31 -17.05 8.45 20.59
C GLU A 31 -16.31 8.85 21.87
N GLU A 32 -15.04 9.26 21.75
CA GLU A 32 -14.14 9.54 22.87
C GLU A 32 -14.10 11.02 23.28
N GLY A 33 -14.77 11.91 22.53
CA GLY A 33 -14.78 13.36 22.77
C GLY A 33 -13.46 14.08 22.44
N ARG A 34 -12.53 13.41 21.73
CA ARG A 34 -11.23 13.98 21.35
C ARG A 34 -11.03 13.97 19.84
N LEU A 35 -11.28 15.10 19.21
CA LEU A 35 -11.05 15.31 17.78
C LEU A 35 -9.58 15.67 17.50
N VAL A 36 -9.10 15.19 16.36
CA VAL A 36 -7.78 15.54 15.82
C VAL A 36 -8.00 16.23 14.48
N PRO A 37 -7.36 17.38 14.21
CA PRO A 37 -7.49 18.07 12.92
C PRO A 37 -7.18 17.12 11.76
N ARG A 38 -8.00 17.17 10.70
CA ARG A 38 -7.81 16.33 9.51
C ARG A 38 -6.40 16.46 8.93
N GLU A 39 -5.91 17.69 8.82
CA GLU A 39 -4.58 18.02 8.28
C GLU A 39 -3.47 17.32 9.07
N TYR A 40 -3.63 17.12 10.38
CA TYR A 40 -2.66 16.39 11.19
C TYR A 40 -2.57 14.92 10.75
N ASN A 41 -3.71 14.27 10.53
CA ASN A 41 -3.75 12.87 10.07
C ASN A 41 -3.21 12.71 8.64
N ILE A 42 -3.50 13.66 7.75
CA ILE A 42 -2.97 13.65 6.37
C ILE A 42 -1.44 13.86 6.40
N ASN A 43 -0.96 14.85 7.15
CA ASN A 43 0.47 15.13 7.26
C ASN A 43 1.25 13.96 7.88
N ALA A 44 0.67 13.21 8.81
CA ALA A 44 1.29 11.99 9.32
C ALA A 44 1.49 10.94 8.20
N ASN A 45 0.47 10.75 7.34
CA ASN A 45 0.54 9.86 6.19
C ASN A 45 1.53 10.32 5.11
N ILE A 46 1.81 11.63 5.01
CA ILE A 46 2.84 12.19 4.10
C ILE A 46 4.24 12.01 4.69
N ASN A 47 4.42 12.43 5.95
CA ASN A 47 5.73 12.61 6.54
C ASN A 47 6.42 11.29 6.90
N VAL A 48 5.66 10.26 7.26
CA VAL A 48 6.25 8.96 7.59
C VAL A 48 6.92 8.34 6.35
N PRO A 49 6.23 8.09 5.22
CA PRO A 49 6.86 7.55 4.01
C PRO A 49 7.98 8.45 3.46
N LYS A 50 7.82 9.77 3.55
CA LYS A 50 8.82 10.73 3.06
C LYS A 50 10.16 10.64 3.81
N ASN A 51 10.11 10.46 5.14
CA ASN A 51 11.29 10.62 5.99
C ASN A 51 11.80 9.31 6.58
N PHE A 52 10.98 8.27 6.68
CA PHE A 52 11.29 7.08 7.45
C PHE A 52 12.60 6.41 7.02
N HIS A 53 12.74 6.12 5.72
CA HIS A 53 13.95 5.48 5.19
C HIS A 53 15.21 6.33 5.36
N ASP A 54 15.11 7.66 5.25
CA ASP A 54 16.22 8.59 5.51
C ASP A 54 16.62 8.64 6.99
N ILE A 55 15.64 8.58 7.90
CA ILE A 55 15.91 8.52 9.33
C ILE A 55 16.57 7.18 9.65
N MET A 56 16.01 6.07 9.18
CA MET A 56 16.54 4.73 9.48
C MET A 56 17.97 4.55 8.93
N SER A 57 18.30 5.06 7.74
CA SER A 57 19.65 4.96 7.18
C SER A 57 20.73 5.63 8.06
N LYS A 58 20.38 6.70 8.78
CA LYS A 58 21.28 7.37 9.75
C LYS A 58 21.57 6.51 10.99
N TYR A 59 20.76 5.49 11.24
CA TYR A 59 20.93 4.55 12.34
C TYR A 59 21.44 3.17 11.89
N THR A 60 21.95 3.05 10.65
CA THR A 60 22.63 1.84 10.19
C THR A 60 23.71 1.39 11.19
N GLY A 61 23.75 0.10 11.51
CA GLY A 61 24.65 -0.50 12.50
C GLY A 61 24.13 -0.47 13.94
N LYS A 62 22.99 0.19 14.22
CA LYS A 62 22.37 0.19 15.55
C LYS A 62 21.41 -0.99 15.74
N ASN A 63 21.18 -1.38 17.00
CA ASN A 63 20.28 -2.47 17.38
C ASN A 63 18.80 -2.08 17.24
N ILE A 64 18.37 -1.90 15.99
CA ILE A 64 17.03 -1.49 15.60
C ILE A 64 16.52 -2.49 14.58
N GLU A 65 15.32 -2.99 14.83
CA GLU A 65 14.52 -3.72 13.85
C GLU A 65 13.24 -2.94 13.57
N TYR A 66 12.82 -2.95 12.31
CA TYR A 66 11.57 -2.33 11.93
C TYR A 66 10.78 -3.20 10.96
N LYS A 67 9.46 -2.97 10.94
CA LYS A 67 8.54 -3.52 9.95
C LYS A 67 7.66 -2.41 9.41
N ILE A 68 7.36 -2.48 8.12
CA ILE A 68 6.30 -1.71 7.48
C ILE A 68 5.23 -2.71 7.08
N VAL A 69 4.01 -2.50 7.55
CA VAL A 69 2.88 -3.38 7.26
C VAL A 69 1.69 -2.59 6.72
N ASP A 70 0.95 -3.21 5.81
CA ASP A 70 -0.35 -2.72 5.39
C ASP A 70 -1.44 -3.33 6.26
N ASN A 71 -2.21 -2.48 6.92
CA ASN A 71 -3.32 -2.87 7.77
C ASN A 71 -4.68 -2.51 7.17
N ASP A 72 -4.75 -2.26 5.86
CA ASP A 72 -6.01 -2.23 5.12
C ASP A 72 -6.46 -3.64 4.74
N VAL A 73 -6.75 -4.40 5.78
CA VAL A 73 -7.25 -5.78 5.71
C VAL A 73 -8.53 -5.89 6.51
N GLU A 74 -9.31 -6.94 6.25
CA GLU A 74 -10.51 -7.22 7.03
C GLU A 74 -10.16 -7.38 8.52
N ARG A 75 -11.10 -6.97 9.39
CA ARG A 75 -10.92 -7.10 10.84
C ARG A 75 -10.64 -8.56 11.22
N GLY A 76 -9.61 -8.76 12.03
CA GLY A 76 -9.18 -10.10 12.48
C GLY A 76 -8.23 -10.81 11.50
N LYS A 77 -7.97 -10.25 10.31
CA LYS A 77 -6.90 -10.72 9.43
C LYS A 77 -5.55 -10.14 9.86
N LYS A 78 -4.48 -10.85 9.52
CA LYS A 78 -3.11 -10.37 9.76
C LYS A 78 -2.78 -9.23 8.77
N PRO A 79 -2.12 -8.16 9.22
CA PRO A 79 -1.56 -7.15 8.32
C PRO A 79 -0.58 -7.78 7.32
N ILE A 80 -0.50 -7.19 6.14
CA ILE A 80 0.39 -7.67 5.07
C ILE A 80 1.76 -7.03 5.27
N LEU A 81 2.81 -7.84 5.38
CA LEU A 81 4.17 -7.36 5.52
C LEU A 81 4.65 -6.76 4.20
N ILE A 82 5.05 -5.49 4.22
CA ILE A 82 5.58 -4.76 3.06
C ILE A 82 7.11 -4.85 3.04
N GLU A 83 7.73 -4.49 4.15
CA GLU A 83 9.19 -4.41 4.29
C GLU A 83 9.56 -4.73 5.74
N GLN A 84 10.70 -5.36 5.95
CA GLN A 84 11.34 -5.43 7.26
C GLN A 84 12.82 -5.13 7.17
N GLY A 85 13.38 -4.53 8.21
CA GLY A 85 14.80 -4.24 8.25
C GLY A 85 15.41 -4.52 9.61
N ASN A 86 16.64 -5.03 9.60
CA ASN A 86 17.52 -5.16 10.75
C ASN A 86 18.75 -4.29 10.49
N LEU A 87 18.80 -3.14 11.16
CA LEU A 87 19.83 -2.15 10.93
C LEU A 87 21.19 -2.59 11.49
N LYS A 88 21.21 -3.45 12.52
CA LYS A 88 22.43 -4.01 13.10
C LYS A 88 23.11 -4.96 12.12
N GLU A 89 22.31 -5.81 11.48
CA GLU A 89 22.76 -6.75 10.46
C GLU A 89 22.91 -6.11 9.07
N LYS A 90 22.48 -4.85 8.93
CA LYS A 90 22.44 -4.11 7.65
C LYS A 90 21.65 -4.89 6.59
N LYS A 91 20.51 -5.45 6.96
CA LYS A 91 19.62 -6.20 6.06
C LYS A 91 18.28 -5.51 5.96
N VAL A 92 17.75 -5.41 4.75
CA VAL A 92 16.39 -4.98 4.46
C VAL A 92 15.78 -5.97 3.50
N GLU A 93 14.56 -6.42 3.78
CA GLU A 93 13.83 -7.39 2.98
C GLU A 93 12.50 -6.75 2.55
N ILE A 94 12.29 -6.67 1.25
CA ILE A 94 11.05 -6.18 0.64
C ILE A 94 10.17 -7.39 0.32
N HIS A 95 9.02 -7.48 0.96
CA HIS A 95 8.06 -8.58 0.84
C HIS A 95 6.95 -8.28 -0.17
N ASP A 96 6.53 -7.02 -0.28
CA ASP A 96 5.57 -6.56 -1.29
C ASP A 96 6.01 -5.22 -1.89
N LYS A 97 6.62 -5.28 -3.07
CA LYS A 97 7.10 -4.08 -3.78
C LYS A 97 5.96 -3.15 -4.22
N THR A 98 4.80 -3.71 -4.57
CA THR A 98 3.66 -2.89 -5.03
C THR A 98 3.15 -2.04 -3.88
N ARG A 99 2.96 -2.66 -2.71
CA ARG A 99 2.53 -1.94 -1.50
C ARG A 99 3.60 -1.00 -0.96
N LEU A 100 4.88 -1.32 -1.13
CA LEU A 100 5.97 -0.39 -0.81
C LEU A 100 5.87 0.87 -1.66
N ASP A 101 5.64 0.74 -2.97
CA ASP A 101 5.48 1.88 -3.87
C ASP A 101 4.27 2.72 -3.51
N GLU A 102 3.14 2.09 -3.17
CA GLU A 102 1.94 2.75 -2.70
C GLU A 102 2.17 3.50 -1.38
N PHE A 103 2.86 2.87 -0.41
CA PHE A 103 3.25 3.49 0.84
C PHE A 103 4.10 4.74 0.59
N LEU A 104 5.16 4.63 -0.21
CA LEU A 104 6.07 5.75 -0.50
C LEU A 104 5.35 6.87 -1.26
N ARG A 105 4.42 6.54 -2.16
CA ARG A 105 3.66 7.52 -2.95
C ARG A 105 2.81 8.45 -2.08
N LYS A 106 2.43 8.04 -0.86
CA LYS A 106 1.68 8.89 0.07
C LYS A 106 2.39 10.19 0.45
N GLN A 107 3.70 10.29 0.22
CA GLN A 107 4.43 11.58 0.34
C GLN A 107 3.88 12.68 -0.59
N ASN A 108 3.11 12.30 -1.62
CA ASN A 108 2.55 13.18 -2.64
C ASN A 108 1.06 13.53 -2.40
N LEU A 109 0.47 13.12 -1.26
CA LEU A 109 -0.91 13.47 -0.93
C LEU A 109 -1.09 14.98 -0.83
N ASN A 110 -2.29 15.46 -1.14
CA ASN A 110 -2.67 16.85 -0.93
C ASN A 110 -2.98 17.09 0.56
N PRO A 111 -2.15 17.85 1.31
CA PRO A 111 -2.37 18.07 2.74
C PRO A 111 -3.60 18.95 3.03
N LYS A 112 -4.08 19.70 2.03
CA LYS A 112 -5.21 20.64 2.16
C LYS A 112 -6.54 20.03 1.71
N ALA A 113 -6.56 18.76 1.29
CA ALA A 113 -7.74 18.08 0.79
C ALA A 113 -8.91 18.17 1.77
N GLN A 114 -10.07 18.60 1.29
CA GLN A 114 -11.29 18.75 2.10
C GLN A 114 -12.16 17.48 2.10
N ASN A 115 -12.04 16.67 1.06
CA ASN A 115 -12.76 15.41 0.85
C ASN A 115 -11.80 14.31 0.33
N PRO A 116 -12.22 13.03 0.30
CA PRO A 116 -11.37 11.94 -0.15
C PRO A 116 -10.86 12.07 -1.59
N GLN A 117 -11.64 12.66 -2.49
CA GLN A 117 -11.29 12.83 -3.90
C GLN A 117 -10.11 13.80 -4.06
N GLU A 118 -10.05 14.83 -3.22
CA GLU A 118 -8.97 15.82 -3.24
C GLU A 118 -7.65 15.30 -2.65
N LEU A 119 -7.63 14.19 -1.91
CA LEU A 119 -6.41 13.63 -1.31
C LEU A 119 -5.40 13.20 -2.37
N TYR A 120 -5.91 12.66 -3.47
CA TYR A 120 -5.15 12.08 -4.56
C TYR A 120 -5.26 13.00 -5.79
N SER A 121 -4.31 13.92 -5.94
CA SER A 121 -4.25 14.80 -7.12
C SER A 121 -4.17 13.99 -8.42
N GLU A 122 -4.55 14.57 -9.57
CA GLU A 122 -4.43 13.91 -10.88
C GLU A 122 -3.02 13.35 -11.14
N ASP A 123 -1.98 14.09 -10.74
CA ASP A 123 -0.58 13.67 -10.91
C ASP A 123 -0.07 12.72 -9.81
N TYR A 124 -0.91 12.31 -8.85
CA TYR A 124 -0.49 11.51 -7.70
C TYR A 124 0.17 10.20 -8.15
N SER A 125 -0.39 9.56 -9.19
CA SER A 125 0.12 8.32 -9.78
C SER A 125 1.43 8.50 -10.56
N GLN A 126 1.70 9.70 -11.06
CA GLN A 126 2.85 10.01 -11.91
C GLN A 126 4.05 10.53 -11.12
N LYS A 127 3.84 11.02 -9.89
CA LYS A 127 4.91 11.56 -9.06
C LYS A 127 5.84 10.46 -8.54
N THR A 128 7.14 10.67 -8.76
CA THR A 128 8.20 9.77 -8.30
C THR A 128 8.22 9.65 -6.77
N SER A 129 8.50 8.44 -6.28
CA SER A 129 8.79 8.18 -4.88
C SER A 129 10.29 7.94 -4.64
N THR A 130 10.81 8.31 -3.48
CA THR A 130 12.23 8.16 -3.16
C THR A 130 12.43 7.03 -2.17
N TYR A 131 13.20 6.01 -2.57
CA TYR A 131 13.59 4.90 -1.70
C TYR A 131 15.09 4.97 -1.38
N LYS A 132 15.45 5.21 -0.12
CA LYS A 132 16.83 5.54 0.27
C LYS A 132 17.74 4.35 0.62
N PHE A 133 17.22 3.13 0.75
CA PHE A 133 18.09 1.97 1.05
C PHE A 133 18.85 1.42 -0.16
N ASN A 134 18.65 1.98 -1.35
CA ASN A 134 19.43 1.64 -2.54
C ASN A 134 20.81 2.34 -2.61
N ASP A 135 21.19 3.13 -1.60
CA ASP A 135 22.51 3.78 -1.55
C ASP A 135 23.61 2.77 -1.15
N SER A 136 24.47 2.43 -2.11
CA SER A 136 25.57 1.47 -1.95
C SER A 136 26.54 1.84 -0.84
N ASN A 137 26.61 3.12 -0.46
CA ASN A 137 27.51 3.61 0.60
C ASN A 137 27.07 3.20 2.01
N LEU A 138 25.81 2.76 2.20
CA LEU A 138 25.30 2.34 3.50
C LEU A 138 25.72 0.90 3.87
N GLY A 139 26.16 0.11 2.89
CA GLY A 139 26.47 -1.31 3.08
C GLY A 139 25.25 -2.14 3.50
N ILE A 140 24.04 -1.64 3.24
CA ILE A 140 22.79 -2.37 3.48
C ILE A 140 22.55 -3.33 2.32
N LYS A 141 22.26 -4.58 2.66
CA LYS A 141 21.82 -5.61 1.72
C LYS A 141 20.31 -5.55 1.63
N VAL A 142 19.80 -5.04 0.51
CA VAL A 142 18.38 -5.09 0.17
C VAL A 142 18.11 -6.38 -0.59
N SER A 143 17.18 -7.19 -0.11
CA SER A 143 16.68 -8.38 -0.81
C SER A 143 15.18 -8.26 -1.06
N TYR A 144 14.71 -9.01 -2.04
CA TYR A 144 13.29 -9.15 -2.34
C TYR A 144 12.88 -10.57 -1.99
N THR A 145 11.80 -10.72 -1.22
CA THR A 145 11.21 -12.04 -1.02
C THR A 145 10.73 -12.54 -2.37
N LYS A 146 11.19 -13.73 -2.78
CA LYS A 146 10.63 -14.40 -3.97
C LYS A 146 9.14 -14.52 -3.73
N VAL A 147 8.34 -13.93 -4.63
CA VAL A 147 6.90 -14.15 -4.66
C VAL A 147 6.70 -15.66 -4.65
N SER A 148 6.08 -16.21 -3.60
CA SER A 148 5.80 -17.65 -3.57
C SER A 148 4.98 -18.00 -4.80
N ASP A 149 5.18 -19.21 -5.34
CA ASP A 149 4.48 -19.66 -6.55
C ASP A 149 2.94 -19.53 -6.38
N GLU A 150 2.42 -19.61 -5.16
CA GLU A 150 1.01 -19.32 -4.82
C GLU A 150 0.56 -17.88 -5.16
N ALA A 151 1.38 -16.87 -4.86
CA ALA A 151 1.03 -15.48 -5.15
C ALA A 151 1.12 -15.16 -6.66
N GLN A 152 1.97 -15.88 -7.41
CA GLN A 152 1.94 -15.85 -8.88
C GLN A 152 0.68 -16.55 -9.43
N MET A 153 0.32 -17.71 -8.87
CA MET A 153 -0.91 -18.44 -9.25
C MET A 153 -2.18 -17.63 -8.98
N ILE A 154 -2.29 -16.91 -7.85
CA ILE A 154 -3.44 -16.05 -7.55
C ILE A 154 -3.52 -14.89 -8.55
N LYS A 155 -2.38 -14.29 -8.93
CA LYS A 155 -2.34 -13.24 -9.97
C LYS A 155 -2.79 -13.78 -11.34
N GLU A 156 -2.36 -14.98 -11.71
CA GLU A 156 -2.75 -15.65 -12.96
C GLU A 156 -4.24 -16.04 -12.97
N GLN A 157 -4.77 -16.51 -11.84
CA GLN A 157 -6.20 -16.84 -11.67
C GLN A 157 -7.10 -15.59 -11.70
N LEU A 158 -6.63 -14.46 -11.15
CA LEU A 158 -7.37 -13.19 -11.25
C LEU A 158 -7.32 -12.62 -12.67
N ARG A 159 -6.18 -12.75 -13.37
CA ARG A 159 -6.00 -12.33 -14.76
C ARG A 159 -6.89 -13.13 -15.73
N THR A 160 -7.01 -14.44 -15.51
CA THR A 160 -7.87 -15.33 -16.33
C THR A 160 -9.36 -15.12 -16.08
N ARG A 161 -9.76 -14.73 -14.86
CA ARG A 161 -11.15 -14.31 -14.56
C ARG A 161 -11.53 -12.99 -15.22
N SER A 162 -10.61 -12.03 -15.29
CA SER A 162 -10.87 -10.77 -16.02
C SER A 162 -10.98 -10.96 -17.54
N THR A 163 -10.46 -12.05 -18.10
CA THR A 163 -10.66 -12.40 -19.51
C THR A 163 -11.90 -13.25 -19.79
N SER A 164 -12.50 -13.90 -18.77
CA SER A 164 -13.73 -14.69 -18.95
C SER A 164 -15.01 -13.87 -18.86
N ASP A 165 -14.98 -12.72 -18.18
CA ASP A 165 -16.18 -11.88 -17.98
C ASP A 165 -16.36 -10.81 -19.08
N GLY A 166 -15.57 -10.88 -20.16
CA GLY A 166 -15.59 -9.95 -21.29
C GLY A 166 -16.15 -10.50 -22.61
N LEU A 167 -16.94 -11.59 -22.57
CA LEU A 167 -17.65 -12.11 -23.76
C LEU A 167 -19.16 -12.17 -23.49
N THR A 168 -19.80 -11.00 -23.50
CA THR A 168 -21.23 -10.87 -23.79
C THR A 168 -21.44 -10.22 -25.16
N ASP A 169 -21.97 -11.04 -26.06
CA ASP A 169 -22.81 -10.78 -27.23
C ASP A 169 -22.36 -9.78 -28.32
N SER A 170 -21.99 -10.35 -29.48
CA SER A 170 -22.56 -9.93 -30.77
C SER A 170 -22.28 -10.96 -31.88
N ASN A 171 -23.23 -11.88 -32.12
CA ASN A 171 -23.62 -12.35 -33.47
C ASN A 171 -24.69 -13.45 -33.40
N LYS A 172 -25.93 -13.05 -33.11
CA LYS A 172 -27.12 -13.85 -33.47
C LYS A 172 -27.51 -13.51 -34.90
N ASN A 173 -26.96 -14.21 -35.88
CA ASN A 173 -27.61 -14.34 -37.19
C ASN A 173 -28.70 -15.42 -37.07
N VAL A 174 -29.89 -14.99 -36.64
CA VAL A 174 -31.11 -15.80 -36.75
C VAL A 174 -31.76 -15.49 -38.09
N THR A 175 -31.52 -16.35 -39.08
CA THR A 175 -32.25 -16.35 -40.34
C THR A 175 -33.66 -16.87 -40.08
N VAL A 176 -34.64 -15.95 -39.99
CA VAL A 176 -36.07 -16.28 -39.94
C VAL A 176 -36.52 -16.69 -41.35
N LYS A 177 -36.74 -17.99 -41.59
CA LYS A 177 -37.51 -18.46 -42.74
C LYS A 177 -39.00 -18.19 -42.48
N LYS A 178 -39.60 -17.26 -43.23
CA LYS A 178 -41.05 -17.07 -43.32
C LYS A 178 -41.65 -18.23 -44.12
N ASN A 179 -42.41 -19.11 -43.46
CA ASN A 179 -43.39 -19.96 -44.12
C ASN A 179 -44.72 -19.19 -44.19
N ASN A 180 -45.06 -18.66 -45.37
CA ASN A 180 -46.41 -18.23 -45.68
C ASN A 180 -47.23 -19.49 -46.03
N GLN A 181 -48.17 -19.88 -45.16
CA GLN A 181 -49.36 -20.60 -45.60
C GLN A 181 -50.42 -19.56 -45.96
N ILE A 182 -50.78 -19.50 -47.25
CA ILE A 182 -52.02 -18.88 -47.70
C ILE A 182 -52.93 -20.05 -48.08
N GLY A 183 -54.02 -20.18 -47.32
CA GLY A 183 -55.10 -21.09 -47.67
C GLY A 183 -55.93 -20.57 -48.84
N ARG A 184 -56.48 -21.52 -49.59
CA ARG A 184 -57.86 -21.49 -50.06
C ARG A 184 -58.42 -22.91 -49.92
#